data_AF-A0A8T2LD43-F1
#
_entry.id   AF-A0A8T2LD43-F1
#
_cell.length_a   1.000
_cell.length_b   1.000
_cell.length_c   1.000
_cell.angle_alpha   90.00
_cell.angle_beta   90.00
_cell.angle_gamma   90.00
#
_symmetry.space_group_name_H-M   'P 1'
#
loop_
_entity.id
_entity.type
_entity.pdbx_description
1 polymer ?
#
loop_
_entity_poly.entity_id
_entity_poly.type
_entity_poly.pdbx_seq_one_letter_code
_entity_poly.pdbx_strand_id
1 'polypeptide(L)'
;MQTKPHITEQIRFLYPEDSLLLALSEELKDLELHSLERIEKDIRTALDTSRRGTIHQSELTYLFLRWKVPLRLPTLASLMKTFSSSTHPEQVLYKELLQFIQKLIQNQELRGGDSEMTVDQTGTSGSTSRSYKDAALANLPADFHKQPPVDSAMSQLIGSLKNLLACHPEGLTLNQTRRFCPQLLNQDVLKDYPSVRHLLQSMPKVVRLEGIGVQTRVLLALP
;
A
#
# COMPACT_ATOMS: atom_id res chain seq x y z
N MET A 1 -39.11 -6.07 25.44
CA MET A 1 -38.87 -5.06 24.39
C MET A 1 -37.58 -4.31 24.71
N GLN A 2 -36.87 -3.85 23.68
CA GLN A 2 -35.61 -3.06 23.67
C GLN A 2 -34.33 -3.85 24.02
N THR A 3 -33.53 -4.35 23.07
CA THR A 3 -32.65 -3.76 22.01
C THR A 3 -31.19 -3.67 22.43
N LYS A 4 -30.38 -4.63 21.94
CA LYS A 4 -28.96 -4.45 21.57
C LYS A 4 -28.86 -3.33 20.50
N PRO A 5 -27.71 -2.66 20.27
CA PRO A 5 -26.35 -3.22 20.39
C PRO A 5 -25.27 -2.29 21.01
N HIS A 6 -24.33 -2.86 21.77
CA HIS A 6 -23.12 -2.16 22.26
C HIS A 6 -21.81 -2.85 21.80
N ILE A 7 -21.82 -3.45 20.61
CA ILE A 7 -20.68 -4.24 20.10
C ILE A 7 -19.91 -3.50 18.98
N THR A 8 -20.41 -2.36 18.49
CA THR A 8 -19.82 -1.70 17.32
C THR A 8 -18.63 -0.79 17.64
N GLU A 9 -18.50 -0.28 18.87
CA GLU A 9 -17.41 0.65 19.21
C GLU A 9 -16.09 -0.03 19.62
N GLN A 10 -16.12 -1.27 20.12
CA GLN A 10 -14.90 -1.95 20.56
C GLN A 10 -14.10 -2.60 19.42
N ILE A 11 -14.70 -2.83 18.26
CA ILE A 11 -14.00 -3.43 17.11
C ILE A 11 -13.07 -2.42 16.41
N ARG A 12 -13.26 -1.11 16.62
CA ARG A 12 -12.44 -0.05 16.00
C ARG A 12 -11.02 0.05 16.56
N PHE A 13 -10.75 -0.60 17.70
CA PHE A 13 -9.47 -0.52 18.39
C PHE A 13 -8.55 -1.72 18.18
N LEU A 14 -8.98 -2.76 17.44
CA LEU A 14 -8.13 -3.94 17.22
C LEU A 14 -7.11 -3.78 16.09
N TYR A 15 -7.26 -2.79 15.19
CA TYR A 15 -6.29 -2.47 14.13
C TYR A 15 -6.34 -0.97 13.76
N PRO A 16 -5.79 -0.07 14.60
CA PRO A 16 -5.82 1.38 14.34
C PRO A 16 -5.20 1.75 12.99
N GLU A 17 -4.15 1.02 12.58
CA GLU A 17 -3.47 1.24 11.30
C GLU A 17 -4.30 0.79 10.09
N ASP A 18 -5.12 -0.27 10.22
CA ASP A 18 -5.98 -0.72 9.13
C ASP A 18 -7.15 0.26 8.92
N SER A 19 -7.65 0.87 9.99
CA SER A 19 -8.65 1.95 9.92
C SER A 19 -8.05 3.24 9.35
N LEU A 20 -6.80 3.57 9.70
CA LEU A 20 -6.10 4.74 9.18
C LEU A 20 -5.81 4.58 7.68
N LEU A 21 -5.30 3.43 7.26
CA LEU A 21 -5.04 3.12 5.86
C LEU A 21 -6.30 3.20 4.99
N LEU A 22 -7.41 2.63 5.48
CA LEU A 22 -8.68 2.71 4.76
C LEU A 22 -9.16 4.16 4.61
N ALA A 23 -9.14 4.92 5.71
CA ALA A 23 -9.51 6.34 5.68
C ALA A 23 -8.63 7.13 4.72
N LEU A 24 -7.31 6.89 4.72
CA LEU A 24 -6.38 7.56 3.80
C LEU A 24 -6.60 7.16 2.34
N SER A 25 -6.93 5.89 2.05
CA SER A 25 -7.26 5.48 0.68
C SER A 25 -8.50 6.17 0.16
N GLU A 26 -9.54 6.33 0.98
CA GLU A 26 -10.76 7.02 0.59
C GLU A 26 -10.57 8.54 0.47
N GLU A 27 -9.85 9.13 1.42
CA GLU A 27 -9.64 10.57 1.51
C GLU A 27 -8.66 11.08 0.44
N LEU A 28 -7.60 10.32 0.14
CA LEU A 28 -6.53 10.73 -0.80
C LEU A 28 -6.70 10.18 -2.21
N LYS A 29 -7.85 9.57 -2.55
CA LYS A 29 -8.12 9.00 -3.88
C LYS A 29 -7.93 10.00 -5.03
N ASP A 30 -8.26 11.28 -4.78
CA ASP A 30 -8.21 12.37 -5.76
C ASP A 30 -6.92 13.20 -5.62
N LEU A 31 -6.04 12.87 -4.67
CA LEU A 31 -4.80 13.60 -4.45
C LEU A 31 -3.74 13.14 -5.45
N GLU A 32 -3.29 14.06 -6.29
CA GLU A 32 -2.25 13.77 -7.27
C GLU A 32 -0.85 13.77 -6.66
N LEU A 33 0.01 12.86 -7.15
CA LEU A 33 1.38 12.69 -6.66
C LEU A 33 2.20 13.99 -6.72
N HIS A 34 1.99 14.80 -7.77
CA HIS A 34 2.70 16.07 -7.95
C HIS A 34 2.41 17.10 -6.85
N SER A 35 1.25 17.02 -6.19
CA SER A 35 0.91 17.90 -5.07
C SER A 35 1.75 17.55 -3.83
N LEU A 36 2.01 16.25 -3.64
CA LEU A 36 2.88 15.75 -2.59
C LEU A 36 4.33 16.18 -2.79
N GLU A 37 4.82 16.15 -4.04
CA GLU A 37 6.17 16.61 -4.40
C GLU A 37 6.35 18.12 -4.13
N ARG A 38 5.31 18.93 -4.36
CA ARG A 38 5.32 20.36 -4.03
C ARG A 38 5.38 20.60 -2.52
N ILE A 39 4.59 19.86 -1.75
CA ILE A 39 4.66 19.88 -0.28
C ILE A 39 6.07 19.52 0.19
N GLU A 40 6.66 18.45 -0.35
CA GLU A 40 8.02 18.03 0.01
C GLU A 40 9.06 19.11 -0.33
N LYS A 41 8.94 19.74 -1.51
CA LYS A 41 9.82 20.83 -1.93
C LYS A 41 9.73 22.00 -0.95
N ASP A 42 8.52 22.41 -0.57
CA ASP A 42 8.32 23.52 0.37
C ASP A 42 8.88 23.23 1.76
N ILE A 43 8.73 21.99 2.23
CA ILE A 43 9.33 21.55 3.49
C ILE A 43 10.84 21.72 3.41
N ARG A 44 11.48 21.21 2.36
CA ARG A 44 12.95 21.25 2.22
C ARG A 44 13.51 22.67 2.04
N THR A 45 12.75 23.56 1.40
CA THR A 45 13.23 24.94 1.13
C THR A 45 13.01 25.88 2.31
N ALA A 46 11.90 25.74 3.05
CA ALA A 46 11.49 26.71 4.05
C ALA A 46 11.53 26.22 5.50
N LEU A 47 11.31 24.92 5.74
CA LEU A 47 11.08 24.38 7.10
C LEU A 47 12.19 23.46 7.59
N ASP A 48 12.73 22.60 6.72
CA ASP A 48 13.82 21.67 7.03
C ASP A 48 15.06 21.99 6.20
N THR A 49 15.57 23.22 6.34
CA THR A 49 16.80 23.66 5.68
C THR A 49 18.02 22.84 6.10
N SER A 50 17.97 22.26 7.31
CA SER A 50 19.00 21.37 7.86
C SER A 50 18.89 19.92 7.39
N ARG A 51 17.86 19.58 6.58
CA ARG A 51 17.60 18.24 6.04
C ARG A 51 17.48 17.13 7.09
N ARG A 52 17.07 17.47 8.32
CA ARG A 52 16.89 16.54 9.45
C ARG A 52 15.85 15.47 9.17
N GLY A 53 14.92 15.72 8.24
CA GLY A 53 13.81 14.82 7.93
C GLY A 53 12.64 14.94 8.91
N THR A 54 12.64 15.99 9.73
CA THR A 54 11.63 16.22 10.77
C THR A 54 11.13 17.66 10.75
N ILE A 55 9.83 17.86 10.96
CA ILE A 55 9.24 19.20 11.13
C ILE A 55 8.15 19.18 12.20
N HIS A 56 7.83 20.35 12.75
CA HIS A 56 6.82 20.47 13.79
C HIS A 56 5.41 20.16 13.24
N GLN A 57 4.55 19.54 14.06
CA GLN A 57 3.18 19.17 13.66
C GLN A 57 2.36 20.35 13.13
N SER A 58 2.51 21.54 13.73
CA SER A 58 1.78 22.75 13.29
C SER A 58 2.20 23.18 11.89
N GLU A 59 3.48 23.07 11.55
CA GLU A 59 4.02 23.43 10.23
C GLU A 59 3.52 22.46 9.15
N LEU A 60 3.55 21.16 9.44
CA LEU A 60 3.00 20.15 8.53
C LEU A 60 1.49 20.34 8.34
N THR A 61 0.77 20.63 9.41
CA THR A 61 -0.68 20.91 9.37
C THR A 61 -0.96 22.14 8.51
N TYR A 62 -0.21 23.23 8.70
CA TYR A 62 -0.33 24.42 7.88
C TYR A 62 -0.08 24.13 6.39
N LEU A 63 0.94 23.34 6.07
CA LEU A 63 1.21 22.95 4.69
C LEU A 63 0.08 22.11 4.08
N PHE A 64 -0.47 21.16 4.83
CA PHE A 64 -1.58 20.35 4.35
C PHE A 64 -2.84 21.19 4.09
N LEU A 65 -3.11 22.17 4.94
CA LEU A 65 -4.20 23.12 4.73
C LEU A 65 -3.93 24.03 3.52
N ARG A 66 -2.70 24.56 3.39
CA ARG A 66 -2.29 25.43 2.28
C ARG A 66 -2.41 24.73 0.93
N TRP A 67 -1.98 23.48 0.88
CA TRP A 67 -2.04 22.64 -0.32
C TRP A 67 -3.38 21.91 -0.49
N LYS A 68 -4.37 22.20 0.36
CA LYS A 68 -5.72 21.62 0.32
C LYS A 68 -5.72 20.09 0.26
N VAL A 69 -4.85 19.46 1.04
CA VAL A 69 -4.79 18.00 1.17
C VAL A 69 -6.12 17.54 1.80
N PRO A 70 -6.86 16.61 1.17
CA PRO A 70 -8.24 16.26 1.54
C PRO A 70 -8.33 15.36 2.79
N LEU A 71 -7.63 15.70 3.87
CA LEU A 71 -7.59 14.92 5.11
C LEU A 71 -8.63 15.40 6.12
N ARG A 72 -9.40 14.47 6.68
CA ARG A 72 -10.25 14.73 7.85
C ARG A 72 -9.38 14.89 9.09
N LEU A 73 -9.83 15.72 10.05
CA LEU A 73 -9.10 15.97 11.29
C LEU A 73 -8.73 14.69 12.08
N PRO A 74 -9.59 13.66 12.22
CA PRO A 74 -9.22 12.43 12.91
C PRO A 74 -8.11 11.66 12.19
N THR A 75 -8.15 11.65 10.86
CA THR A 75 -7.15 11.02 10.00
C THR A 75 -5.81 11.73 10.11
N LEU A 76 -5.84 13.07 10.09
CA LEU A 76 -4.68 13.91 10.31
C LEU A 76 -4.06 13.68 11.70
N ALA A 77 -4.86 13.69 12.77
CA ALA A 77 -4.37 13.45 14.12
C ALA A 77 -3.73 12.06 14.26
N SER A 78 -4.31 11.06 13.60
CA SER A 78 -3.76 9.71 13.56
C SER A 78 -2.43 9.67 12.81
N LEU A 79 -2.30 10.34 11.66
CA LEU A 79 -1.02 10.49 10.95
C LEU A 79 0.05 11.14 11.82
N MET A 80 -0.27 12.25 12.49
CA MET A 80 0.68 12.95 13.36
C MET A 80 1.18 12.04 14.48
N LYS A 81 0.28 11.25 15.07
CA LYS A 81 0.64 10.28 16.12
C LYS A 81 1.48 9.11 15.59
N THR A 82 1.18 8.61 14.40
CA THR A 82 1.90 7.46 13.82
C THR A 82 3.31 7.84 13.40
N PHE A 83 3.51 9.05 12.87
CA PHE A 83 4.79 9.51 12.34
C PHE A 83 5.51 10.50 13.27
N SER A 84 5.05 10.67 14.51
CA SER A 84 5.75 11.49 15.50
C SER A 84 7.07 10.84 15.92
N SER A 85 8.09 11.66 16.21
CA SER A 85 9.34 11.16 16.77
C SER A 85 9.12 10.57 18.17
N SER A 86 9.74 9.44 18.45
CA SER A 86 9.74 8.80 19.78
C SER A 86 10.38 9.68 20.87
N THR A 87 11.28 10.59 20.46
CA THR A 87 12.00 11.48 21.38
C THR A 87 11.36 12.85 21.52
N HIS A 88 10.61 13.30 20.49
CA HIS A 88 10.02 14.63 20.39
C HIS A 88 8.64 14.51 19.73
N PRO A 89 7.58 14.21 20.49
CA PRO A 89 6.25 13.94 19.93
C PRO A 89 5.70 15.08 19.05
N GLU A 90 6.11 16.31 19.31
CA GLU A 90 5.77 17.51 18.52
C GLU A 90 6.44 17.55 17.14
N GLN A 91 7.47 16.73 16.92
CA GLN A 91 8.17 16.60 15.64
C GLN A 91 7.66 15.40 14.86
N VAL A 92 7.43 15.58 13.56
CA VAL A 92 6.93 14.56 12.64
C VAL A 92 8.04 14.18 11.66
N LEU A 93 8.25 12.88 11.50
CA LEU A 93 9.11 12.27 10.50
C LEU A 93 8.48 12.41 9.10
N TYR A 94 8.48 13.63 8.56
CA TYR A 94 7.72 13.96 7.35
C TYR A 94 8.17 13.14 6.14
N LYS A 95 9.45 12.74 6.06
CA LYS A 95 9.97 11.91 4.97
C LYS A 95 9.26 10.55 4.93
N GLU A 96 9.11 9.91 6.08
CA GLU A 96 8.44 8.63 6.20
C GLU A 96 6.95 8.76 5.91
N LEU A 97 6.32 9.82 6.43
CA LEU A 97 4.91 10.12 6.19
C LEU A 97 4.62 10.33 4.70
N LEU A 98 5.40 11.19 4.01
CA LEU A 98 5.19 11.46 2.59
C LEU A 98 5.46 10.23 1.73
N GLN A 99 6.52 9.45 2.04
CA GLN A 99 6.78 8.18 1.34
C GLN A 99 5.63 7.18 1.52
N PHE A 100 5.04 7.13 2.71
CA PHE A 100 3.89 6.29 2.98
C PHE A 100 2.67 6.71 2.16
N ILE A 101 2.35 8.01 2.13
CA ILE A 101 1.25 8.54 1.30
C ILE A 101 1.51 8.30 -0.18
N GLN A 102 2.74 8.53 -0.67
CA GLN A 102 3.15 8.30 -2.05
C GLN A 102 2.92 6.84 -2.47
N LYS A 103 3.36 5.88 -1.65
CA LYS A 103 3.11 4.46 -1.91
C LYS A 103 1.63 4.14 -1.93
N LEU A 104 0.85 4.76 -1.05
CA LEU A 104 -0.60 4.56 -0.97
C LEU A 104 -1.31 5.07 -2.24
N ILE A 105 -0.91 6.21 -2.79
CA ILE A 105 -1.45 6.75 -4.04
C ILE A 105 -1.04 5.85 -5.23
N GLN A 106 0.24 5.49 -5.33
CA GLN A 106 0.74 4.63 -6.42
C GLN A 106 0.07 3.26 -6.46
N ASN A 107 -0.24 2.67 -5.29
CA ASN A 107 -0.94 1.39 -5.22
C ASN A 107 -2.43 1.50 -5.60
N GLN A 108 -3.03 2.69 -5.55
CA GLN A 108 -4.41 2.93 -6.00
C GLN A 108 -4.49 3.09 -7.51
N GLU A 109 -3.55 3.79 -8.15
CA GLU A 109 -3.52 3.92 -9.61
C GLU A 109 -3.42 2.56 -10.33
N LEU A 110 -2.68 1.61 -9.74
CA LEU A 110 -2.58 0.24 -10.26
C LEU A 110 -3.87 -0.58 -10.14
N ARG A 111 -4.86 -0.11 -9.38
CA ARG A 111 -6.17 -0.78 -9.18
C ARG A 111 -7.33 -0.11 -9.93
N GLY A 112 -7.11 1.05 -10.56
CA GLY A 112 -8.16 1.90 -11.13
C GLY A 112 -8.49 1.70 -12.62
N GLY A 113 -7.74 0.87 -13.36
CA GLY A 113 -8.01 0.62 -14.78
C GLY A 113 -8.92 -0.58 -14.98
N ASP A 114 -10.24 -0.42 -14.79
CA ASP A 114 -11.32 -1.21 -15.41
C ASP A 114 -12.65 -0.90 -14.72
N SER A 115 -13.37 0.15 -15.16
CA SER A 115 -14.83 0.24 -15.10
C SER A 115 -15.33 1.56 -15.69
N GLU A 116 -15.57 1.57 -17.00
CA GLU A 116 -16.56 2.47 -17.59
C GLU A 116 -17.57 1.59 -18.34
N MET A 117 -18.63 1.19 -17.62
CA MET A 117 -19.78 0.50 -18.16
C MET A 117 -20.87 1.54 -18.42
N THR A 118 -20.93 2.07 -19.64
CA THR A 118 -22.11 2.79 -20.14
C THR A 118 -22.97 1.81 -20.93
N VAL A 119 -24.10 1.43 -20.33
CA VAL A 119 -25.18 0.68 -20.99
C VAL A 119 -26.12 1.71 -21.60
N ASP A 120 -26.34 1.65 -22.91
CA ASP A 120 -27.63 2.02 -23.48
C ASP A 120 -27.97 1.07 -24.64
N GLN A 121 -29.13 0.43 -24.50
CA GLN A 121 -29.71 -0.51 -25.45
C GLN A 121 -30.72 0.24 -26.34
N THR A 122 -30.62 0.10 -27.67
CA THR A 122 -31.81 0.02 -28.54
C THR A 122 -31.46 -0.66 -29.88
N GLY A 123 -31.99 -1.86 -30.08
CA GLY A 123 -32.72 -2.32 -31.29
C GLY A 123 -32.10 -2.26 -32.70
N THR A 124 -31.83 -3.45 -33.23
CA THR A 124 -32.40 -4.00 -34.48
C THR A 124 -31.64 -3.86 -35.82
N SER A 125 -31.41 -5.05 -36.40
CA SER A 125 -31.26 -5.42 -37.83
C SER A 125 -29.88 -5.38 -38.51
N GLY A 126 -29.48 -6.55 -39.04
CA GLY A 126 -28.93 -6.66 -40.38
C GLY A 126 -27.54 -7.28 -40.53
N SER A 127 -27.53 -8.54 -40.99
CA SER A 127 -26.43 -9.34 -41.55
C SER A 127 -25.31 -8.58 -42.27
N THR A 128 -24.05 -9.03 -42.15
CA THR A 128 -23.29 -9.73 -43.22
C THR A 128 -21.89 -10.10 -42.75
N SER A 129 -21.55 -11.37 -42.99
CA SER A 129 -20.23 -11.99 -42.92
C SER A 129 -19.09 -11.13 -43.49
N ARG A 130 -17.99 -10.98 -42.75
CA ARG A 130 -16.63 -10.87 -43.32
C ARG A 130 -15.54 -11.04 -42.26
N SER A 131 -15.01 -12.25 -42.24
CA SER A 131 -13.71 -12.60 -41.68
C SER A 131 -12.60 -11.82 -42.38
N TYR A 132 -11.80 -11.08 -41.62
CA TYR A 132 -10.47 -10.64 -42.04
C TYR A 132 -9.48 -10.90 -40.91
N LYS A 133 -8.92 -12.12 -40.93
CA LYS A 133 -7.50 -12.29 -40.63
C LYS A 133 -6.71 -11.70 -41.81
N ASP A 134 -5.52 -11.21 -41.50
CA ASP A 134 -4.50 -10.64 -42.40
C ASP A 134 -4.69 -9.19 -42.86
N ALA A 135 -4.08 -8.26 -42.11
CA ALA A 135 -2.95 -7.45 -42.62
C ALA A 135 -2.59 -6.34 -41.61
N ALA A 136 -1.68 -6.64 -40.67
CA ALA A 136 -0.76 -5.65 -40.07
C ALA A 136 0.25 -6.37 -39.16
N LEU A 137 1.05 -7.26 -39.74
CA LEU A 137 2.35 -7.66 -39.18
C LEU A 137 3.42 -6.80 -39.86
N ALA A 138 3.85 -5.73 -39.19
CA ALA A 138 5.20 -5.22 -39.35
C ALA A 138 5.53 -4.30 -38.15
N ASN A 139 6.46 -4.76 -37.33
CA ASN A 139 7.15 -4.05 -36.24
C ASN A 139 6.45 -3.99 -34.89
N LEU A 140 6.57 -5.07 -34.11
CA LEU A 140 6.80 -5.03 -32.66
C LEU A 140 7.49 -6.35 -32.24
N PRO A 141 8.60 -6.32 -31.49
CA PRO A 141 9.34 -7.52 -31.12
C PRO A 141 8.51 -8.43 -30.20
N ALA A 142 8.46 -9.71 -30.56
CA ALA A 142 7.83 -10.76 -29.79
C ALA A 142 8.69 -11.11 -28.55
N ASP A 143 8.46 -10.45 -27.41
CA ASP A 143 8.91 -10.99 -26.10
C ASP A 143 8.14 -10.41 -24.89
N PHE A 144 6.80 -10.50 -24.87
CA PHE A 144 6.03 -10.16 -23.67
C PHE A 144 4.89 -11.11 -23.36
N HIS A 145 5.13 -12.42 -23.53
CA HIS A 145 4.37 -13.45 -22.83
C HIS A 145 5.28 -14.60 -22.40
N LYS A 146 6.32 -14.28 -21.63
CA LYS A 146 6.91 -15.25 -20.71
C LYS A 146 6.43 -14.89 -19.31
N GLN A 147 5.43 -15.63 -18.85
CA GLN A 147 5.16 -15.78 -17.43
C GLN A 147 6.51 -16.07 -16.74
N PRO A 148 6.96 -15.24 -15.79
CA PRO A 148 8.30 -15.37 -15.25
C PRO A 148 8.43 -16.74 -14.57
N PRO A 149 9.56 -17.45 -14.74
CA PRO A 149 9.80 -18.74 -14.09
C PRO A 149 9.63 -18.60 -12.58
N VAL A 150 9.05 -19.61 -11.94
CA VAL A 150 8.71 -19.64 -10.50
C VAL A 150 9.92 -19.26 -9.63
N ASP A 151 11.14 -19.58 -10.06
CA ASP A 151 12.40 -19.22 -9.40
C ASP A 151 12.66 -17.71 -9.35
N SER A 152 12.22 -16.96 -10.37
CA SER A 152 12.29 -15.49 -10.43
C SER A 152 11.29 -14.85 -9.48
N ALA A 153 10.05 -15.35 -9.45
CA ALA A 153 9.00 -14.84 -8.55
C ALA A 153 9.35 -15.07 -7.08
N MET A 154 9.89 -16.25 -6.74
CA MET A 154 10.31 -16.57 -5.38
C MET A 154 11.54 -15.75 -4.95
N SER A 155 12.49 -15.51 -5.85
CA SER A 155 13.65 -14.66 -5.57
C SER A 155 13.27 -13.20 -5.34
N GLN A 156 12.32 -12.68 -6.13
CA GLN A 156 11.77 -11.33 -5.94
C GLN A 156 11.01 -11.20 -4.61
N LEU A 157 10.26 -12.24 -4.23
CA LEU A 157 9.58 -12.28 -2.95
C LEU A 157 10.57 -12.20 -1.79
N ILE A 158 11.61 -13.03 -1.82
CA ILE A 158 12.64 -13.06 -0.78
C ILE A 158 13.33 -11.69 -0.66
N GLY A 159 13.69 -11.06 -1.78
CA GLY A 159 14.30 -9.73 -1.79
C GLY A 159 13.39 -8.66 -1.19
N SER A 160 12.11 -8.68 -1.58
CA SER A 160 11.09 -7.74 -1.09
C SER A 160 10.86 -7.90 0.42
N LEU A 161 10.79 -9.14 0.91
CA LEU A 161 10.66 -9.46 2.34
C LEU A 161 11.86 -8.97 3.15
N LYS A 162 13.09 -9.19 2.68
CA LYS A 162 14.30 -8.74 3.37
C LYS A 162 14.34 -7.23 3.51
N ASN A 163 14.09 -6.51 2.42
CA ASN A 163 14.08 -5.05 2.42
C ASN A 163 12.98 -4.49 3.33
N LEU A 164 11.78 -5.09 3.30
CA LEU A 164 10.67 -4.70 4.15
C LEU A 164 11.01 -4.89 5.63
N LEU A 165 11.52 -6.06 6.00
CA LEU A 165 11.79 -6.38 7.41
C LEU A 165 13.04 -5.67 7.94
N ALA A 166 13.99 -5.30 7.07
CA ALA A 166 15.10 -4.42 7.44
C ALA A 166 14.63 -3.03 7.89
N CYS A 167 13.54 -2.52 7.31
CA CYS A 167 12.91 -1.26 7.73
C CYS A 167 12.03 -1.39 8.98
N HIS A 168 11.76 -2.62 9.45
CA HIS A 168 10.87 -2.90 10.57
C HIS A 168 11.53 -3.86 11.57
N PRO A 169 12.52 -3.40 12.37
CA PRO A 169 13.25 -4.24 13.32
C PRO A 169 12.36 -4.84 14.42
N GLU A 170 11.25 -4.19 14.72
CA GLU A 170 10.22 -4.64 15.66
C GLU A 170 9.41 -5.84 15.13
N GLY A 171 9.45 -6.12 13.82
CA GLY A 171 8.64 -7.14 13.17
C GLY A 171 7.22 -6.69 12.81
N LEU A 172 6.68 -7.26 11.73
CA LEU A 172 5.36 -6.94 11.17
C LEU A 172 4.36 -8.04 11.46
N THR A 173 3.07 -7.73 11.63
CA THR A 173 2.04 -8.78 11.67
C THR A 173 1.89 -9.45 10.30
N LEU A 174 1.43 -10.70 10.27
CA LEU A 174 1.22 -11.45 9.04
C LEU A 174 0.29 -10.75 8.03
N ASN A 175 -0.67 -9.96 8.52
CA ASN A 175 -1.54 -9.12 7.68
C ASN A 175 -0.78 -7.92 7.08
N GLN A 176 0.00 -7.21 7.89
CA GLN A 176 0.87 -6.12 7.41
C GLN A 176 1.86 -6.64 6.37
N THR A 177 2.50 -7.80 6.61
CA THR A 177 3.42 -8.41 5.63
C THR A 177 2.72 -8.71 4.31
N ARG A 178 1.48 -9.23 4.33
CA ARG A 178 0.69 -9.47 3.09
C ARG A 178 0.34 -8.18 2.35
N ARG A 179 0.12 -7.07 3.08
CA ARG A 179 -0.19 -5.76 2.51
C ARG A 179 1.03 -5.11 1.85
N PHE A 180 2.18 -5.18 2.51
CA PHE A 180 3.43 -4.60 1.99
C PHE A 180 4.14 -5.50 0.96
N CYS A 181 3.86 -6.80 0.97
CA CYS A 181 4.37 -7.77 -0.01
C CYS A 181 3.20 -8.52 -0.67
N PRO A 182 2.53 -7.92 -1.67
CA PRO A 182 1.44 -8.58 -2.40
C PRO A 182 1.91 -9.84 -3.15
N GLN A 183 3.22 -9.97 -3.39
CA GLN A 183 3.85 -11.19 -3.93
C GLN A 183 3.60 -12.43 -3.04
N LEU A 184 3.32 -12.26 -1.75
CA LEU A 184 2.89 -13.35 -0.85
C LEU A 184 1.52 -13.92 -1.20
N LEU A 185 0.72 -13.19 -1.98
CA LEU A 185 -0.61 -13.60 -2.42
C LEU A 185 -0.60 -14.09 -3.87
N ASN A 186 0.56 -14.11 -4.53
CA ASN A 186 0.67 -14.60 -5.89
C ASN A 186 0.41 -16.12 -5.92
N GLN A 187 -0.51 -16.55 -6.80
CA GLN A 187 -0.85 -17.96 -6.99
C GLN A 187 0.34 -18.81 -7.40
N ASP A 188 1.26 -18.27 -8.22
CA ASP A 188 2.47 -18.99 -8.66
C ASP A 188 3.41 -19.31 -7.49
N VAL A 189 3.41 -18.45 -6.46
CA VAL A 189 4.22 -18.58 -5.25
C VAL A 189 3.53 -19.46 -4.20
N LEU A 190 2.20 -19.40 -4.12
CA LEU A 190 1.41 -20.16 -3.16
C LEU A 190 1.03 -21.57 -3.64
N LYS A 191 1.25 -21.92 -4.91
CA LYS A 191 0.79 -23.21 -5.46
C LYS A 191 1.25 -24.43 -4.64
N ASP A 192 2.45 -24.37 -4.07
CA ASP A 192 3.07 -25.45 -3.30
C ASP A 192 2.84 -25.32 -1.79
N TYR A 193 2.10 -24.30 -1.35
CA TYR A 193 1.93 -23.96 0.07
C TYR A 193 0.47 -23.77 0.44
N PRO A 194 -0.04 -24.46 1.49
CA PRO A 194 -1.44 -24.37 1.89
C PRO A 194 -1.83 -22.99 2.47
N SER A 195 -0.85 -22.14 2.79
CA SER A 195 -1.09 -20.78 3.28
C SER A 195 0.18 -19.93 3.23
N VAL A 196 0.01 -18.60 3.26
CA VAL A 196 1.11 -17.64 3.43
C VAL A 196 1.97 -17.95 4.66
N ARG A 197 1.35 -18.42 5.75
CA ARG A 197 2.08 -18.82 6.96
C ARG A 197 3.02 -19.99 6.68
N HIS A 198 2.54 -21.03 5.99
CA HIS A 198 3.36 -22.20 5.64
C HIS A 198 4.47 -21.86 4.66
N LEU A 199 4.22 -20.96 3.71
CA LEU A 199 5.25 -20.39 2.83
C LEU A 199 6.33 -19.67 3.64
N LEU A 200 5.96 -18.80 4.58
CA LEU A 200 6.95 -18.10 5.41
C LEU A 200 7.71 -19.09 6.32
N GLN A 201 7.06 -20.15 6.81
CA GLN A 201 7.71 -21.20 7.61
C GLN A 201 8.71 -22.04 6.82
N SER A 202 8.57 -22.15 5.49
CA SER A 202 9.55 -22.87 4.65
C SER A 202 10.84 -22.08 4.41
N MET A 203 10.89 -20.80 4.83
CA MET A 203 12.03 -19.89 4.64
C MET A 203 12.65 -19.38 5.96
N PRO A 204 13.07 -20.25 6.88
CA PRO A 204 13.56 -19.85 8.20
C PRO A 204 14.88 -19.03 8.15
N LYS A 205 15.59 -19.06 7.01
CA LYS A 205 16.79 -18.25 6.76
C LYS A 205 16.50 -16.79 6.39
N VAL A 206 15.23 -16.46 6.13
CA VAL A 206 14.80 -15.12 5.67
C VAL A 206 13.88 -14.50 6.70
N VAL A 207 12.95 -15.29 7.23
CA VAL A 207 11.90 -14.83 8.14
C VAL A 207 11.79 -15.74 9.35
N ARG A 208 11.59 -15.13 10.51
CA ARG A 208 11.20 -15.81 11.74
C ARG A 208 9.77 -15.45 12.07
N LEU A 209 8.95 -16.45 12.37
CA LEU A 209 7.59 -16.24 12.83
C LEU A 209 7.53 -16.36 14.35
N GLU A 210 6.96 -15.36 15.02
CA GLU A 210 6.71 -15.39 16.46
C GLU A 210 5.22 -15.21 16.74
N GLY A 211 4.70 -15.94 17.73
CA GLY A 211 3.28 -15.90 18.10
C GLY A 211 2.40 -16.96 17.42
N ILE A 212 1.11 -16.92 17.75
CA ILE A 212 0.12 -17.93 17.36
C ILE A 212 -1.10 -17.22 16.74
N GLY A 213 -1.64 -17.80 15.67
CA GLY A 213 -2.86 -17.29 15.04
C GLY A 213 -2.70 -15.91 14.43
N VAL A 214 -3.67 -15.02 14.66
CA VAL A 214 -3.73 -13.67 14.06
C VAL A 214 -2.65 -12.71 14.58
N GLN A 215 -2.04 -13.01 15.74
CA GLN A 215 -0.94 -12.23 16.31
C GLN A 215 0.44 -12.69 15.82
N THR A 216 0.49 -13.56 14.80
CA THR A 216 1.77 -14.02 14.26
C THR A 216 2.55 -12.82 13.69
N ARG A 217 3.71 -12.53 14.27
CA ARG A 217 4.67 -11.55 13.80
C ARG A 217 5.70 -12.21 12.89
N VAL A 218 6.04 -11.52 11.82
CA VAL A 218 7.06 -11.84 10.84
C VAL A 218 8.24 -10.92 11.11
N LEU A 219 9.35 -11.49 11.53
CA LEU A 219 10.60 -10.79 11.81
C LEU A 219 11.65 -11.21 10.78
N LEU A 220 12.64 -10.35 10.55
CA LEU A 220 13.82 -10.74 9.80
C LEU A 220 14.55 -11.84 10.57
N ALA A 221 14.91 -12.94 9.90
CA ALA A 221 15.82 -13.90 10.49
C ALA A 221 17.20 -13.23 10.63
N LEU A 222 17.67 -13.06 11.87
CA LEU A 222 19.04 -12.63 12.13
C LEU A 222 20.01 -13.72 11.64
N PRO A 223 21.12 -13.34 10.98
CA PRO A 223 22.11 -14.30 10.49
C PRO A 223 22.78 -15.09 11.62
#